data_AF-A0A180FWX2-F1
#
_entry.id   AF-A0A180FWX2-F1
#
_cell.length_a   1.000
_cell.length_b   1.000
_cell.length_c   1.000
_cell.angle_alpha   90.00
_cell.angle_beta   90.00
_cell.angle_gamma   90.00
#
_symmetry.space_group_name_H-M   'P 1'
#
loop_
_entity.id
_entity.type
_entity.pdbx_description
1 polymer ?
#
loop_
_entity_poly.entity_id
_entity_poly.type
_entity_poly.pdbx_seq_one_letter_code
_entity_poly.pdbx_strand_id
1 'polypeptide(L)'
;MNPQSSSKASQEPTRPRADLTTHFYDGEDERLVLSWIEVTKLFKNRPRPTDEVFWSTLAAVFNSHFFGFKRSEKVLQTRWEQVREDTLTFSAYYREAKASGQSDRTEAGLIDKAME
;
A
#
# COMPACT_ATOMS: atom_id res chain seq x y z
N MET A 1 -14.42 -65.15 6.63
CA MET A 1 -13.18 -64.77 5.92
C MET A 1 -13.59 -63.84 4.79
N ASN A 2 -13.27 -62.55 4.89
CA ASN A 2 -13.64 -61.52 3.92
C ASN A 2 -12.34 -60.88 3.38
N PRO A 3 -12.20 -60.64 2.07
CA PRO A 3 -10.96 -60.11 1.51
C PRO A 3 -10.86 -58.59 1.71
N GLN A 4 -9.66 -58.13 2.11
CA GLN A 4 -9.29 -56.71 2.16
C GLN A 4 -9.24 -56.12 0.75
N SER A 5 -10.12 -55.16 0.46
CA SER A 5 -10.04 -54.31 -0.72
C SER A 5 -9.20 -53.08 -0.37
N SER A 6 -7.97 -53.03 -0.90
CA SER A 6 -7.07 -51.88 -0.77
C SER A 6 -7.50 -50.78 -1.72
N SER A 7 -8.08 -49.69 -1.20
CA SER A 7 -8.23 -48.45 -1.95
C SER A 7 -7.05 -47.53 -1.64
N LYS A 8 -6.11 -47.42 -2.58
CA LYS A 8 -5.07 -46.39 -2.58
C LYS A 8 -5.73 -45.04 -2.80
N ALA A 9 -5.86 -44.23 -1.76
CA ALA A 9 -6.20 -42.82 -1.88
C ALA A 9 -5.00 -42.08 -2.47
N SER A 10 -5.15 -41.58 -3.70
CA SER A 10 -4.21 -40.67 -4.36
C SER A 10 -4.03 -39.42 -3.50
N GLN A 11 -2.82 -39.22 -2.97
CA GLN A 11 -2.42 -37.94 -2.41
C GLN A 11 -2.00 -37.03 -3.57
N GLU A 12 -2.88 -36.10 -3.94
CA GLU A 12 -2.50 -34.93 -4.73
C GLU A 12 -1.50 -34.09 -3.91
N PRO A 13 -0.41 -33.59 -4.51
CA PRO A 13 0.49 -32.69 -3.81
C PRO A 13 -0.23 -31.36 -3.59
N THR A 14 -0.57 -31.06 -2.34
CA THR A 14 -1.11 -29.76 -1.94
C THR A 14 -0.10 -28.68 -2.34
N ARG A 15 -0.40 -27.91 -3.39
CA ARG A 15 0.36 -26.71 -3.73
C ARG A 15 0.42 -25.83 -2.47
N PRO A 16 1.57 -25.25 -2.12
CA PRO A 16 1.63 -24.30 -1.02
C PRO A 16 0.63 -23.18 -1.31
N ARG A 17 -0.36 -23.02 -0.44
CA ARG A 17 -1.33 -21.93 -0.47
C ARG A 17 -0.50 -20.66 -0.44
N ALA A 18 -0.57 -19.85 -1.51
CA ALA A 18 0.11 -18.56 -1.56
C ALA A 18 -0.16 -17.82 -0.25
N ASP A 19 0.85 -17.16 0.32
CA ASP A 19 0.69 -16.42 1.56
C ASP A 19 -0.17 -15.18 1.28
N LEU A 20 -1.49 -15.36 1.30
CA LEU A 20 -2.48 -14.33 1.02
C LEU A 20 -2.37 -13.16 2.02
N THR A 21 -1.60 -13.32 3.10
CA THR A 21 -1.37 -12.26 4.08
C THR A 21 -0.41 -11.17 3.58
N THR A 22 0.44 -11.46 2.59
CA THR A 22 1.46 -10.53 2.07
C THR A 22 1.08 -9.90 0.73
N HIS A 23 0.27 -10.58 -0.08
CA HIS A 23 -0.19 -10.05 -1.36
C HIS A 23 -1.38 -9.11 -1.19
N PHE A 24 -1.20 -7.84 -1.54
CA PHE A 24 -2.28 -6.86 -1.67
C PHE A 24 -2.91 -6.96 -3.07
N TYR A 25 -4.24 -6.96 -3.13
CA TYR A 25 -5.03 -6.94 -4.35
C TYR A 25 -5.16 -5.53 -4.90
N ASP A 26 -5.51 -5.44 -6.18
CA ASP A 26 -5.83 -4.18 -6.85
C ASP A 26 -6.88 -3.39 -6.04
N GLY A 27 -6.58 -2.12 -5.76
CA GLY A 27 -7.44 -1.23 -4.98
C GLY A 27 -7.29 -1.32 -3.45
N GLU A 28 -6.53 -2.27 -2.89
CA GLU A 28 -6.29 -2.29 -1.44
C GLU A 28 -5.44 -1.09 -0.97
N ASP A 29 -4.48 -0.62 -1.78
CA ASP A 29 -3.71 0.58 -1.45
C ASP A 29 -4.58 1.83 -1.43
N GLU A 30 -5.50 1.95 -2.40
CA GLU A 30 -6.48 3.04 -2.41
C GLU A 30 -7.36 2.97 -1.16
N ARG A 31 -7.88 1.80 -0.80
CA ARG A 31 -8.66 1.60 0.42
C ARG A 31 -7.86 1.94 1.67
N LEU A 32 -6.58 1.59 1.73
CA LEU A 32 -5.69 1.92 2.84
C LEU A 32 -5.52 3.44 2.99
N VAL A 33 -5.29 4.15 1.89
CA VAL A 33 -5.20 5.62 1.89
C VAL A 33 -6.52 6.28 2.29
N LEU A 34 -7.66 5.78 1.78
CA LEU A 34 -8.98 6.28 2.17
C LEU A 34 -9.25 6.09 3.66
N SER A 35 -8.93 4.92 4.21
CA SER A 35 -9.04 4.65 5.65
C SER A 35 -8.15 5.58 6.47
N TRP A 36 -6.92 5.84 6.02
CA TRP A 36 -6.03 6.80 6.69
C TRP A 36 -6.66 8.20 6.76
N ILE A 37 -7.26 8.67 5.66
CA ILE A 37 -7.93 9.97 5.59
C ILE A 37 -9.13 10.02 6.54
N GLU A 38 -9.96 8.98 6.55
CA GLU A 38 -11.14 8.87 7.44
C GLU A 38 -10.74 8.92 8.92
N VAL A 39 -9.75 8.12 9.31
CA VAL A 39 -9.26 8.08 10.71
C VAL A 39 -8.60 9.39 11.11
N THR A 40 -7.82 10.01 10.22
CA THR A 40 -7.22 11.33 10.49
C THR A 40 -8.31 12.39 10.74
N LYS A 41 -9.40 12.37 9.95
CA LYS A 41 -10.54 13.26 10.17
C LYS A 41 -11.26 12.98 11.48
N LEU A 42 -11.39 11.71 11.88
CA LEU A 42 -12.01 11.30 13.15
C LEU A 42 -11.28 11.92 14.36
N PHE A 43 -9.95 12.02 14.30
CA PHE A 43 -9.14 12.57 15.38
C PHE A 43 -8.84 14.08 15.27
N LYS A 44 -9.28 14.77 14.21
CA LYS A 44 -8.92 16.18 13.93
C LYS A 44 -9.15 17.15 15.10
N ASN A 45 -10.24 16.97 15.85
CA ASN A 45 -10.62 17.84 16.97
C ASN A 45 -10.47 17.14 18.33
N ARG A 46 -9.68 16.08 18.39
CA ARG A 46 -9.46 15.28 19.60
C ARG A 46 -7.98 15.39 20.01
N PRO A 47 -7.63 15.08 21.28
CA PRO A 47 -6.24 14.85 21.63
C PRO A 47 -5.61 13.84 20.67
N ARG A 48 -4.34 14.07 20.30
CA ARG A 48 -3.62 13.18 19.39
C ARG A 48 -3.67 11.74 19.93
N PRO A 49 -4.14 10.76 19.14
CA PRO A 49 -4.15 9.37 19.57
C PRO A 49 -2.72 8.85 19.70
N THR A 50 -2.53 7.84 20.56
CA THR A 50 -1.33 7.01 20.51
C THR A 50 -1.29 6.24 19.19
N ASP A 51 -0.10 5.82 18.77
CA ASP A 51 0.06 5.07 17.52
C ASP A 51 -0.76 3.76 17.55
N GLU A 52 -0.78 3.07 18.69
CA GLU A 52 -1.61 1.87 18.90
C GLU A 52 -3.11 2.14 18.68
N VAL A 53 -3.63 3.22 19.28
CA VAL A 53 -5.05 3.61 19.10
C VAL A 53 -5.33 4.00 17.65
N PHE A 54 -4.40 4.70 17.00
CA PHE A 54 -4.57 5.10 15.60
C PHE A 54 -4.61 3.87 14.68
N TRP A 55 -3.64 2.96 14.80
CA TRP A 55 -3.52 1.80 13.92
C TRP A 55 -4.63 0.77 14.14
N SER A 56 -5.05 0.52 15.38
CA SER A 56 -6.21 -0.33 15.66
C SER A 56 -7.50 0.24 15.07
N THR A 57 -7.72 1.55 15.19
CA THR A 57 -8.85 2.23 14.56
C THR A 57 -8.79 2.14 13.03
N LEU A 58 -7.60 2.35 12.44
CA LEU A 58 -7.39 2.24 11.01
C LEU A 58 -7.65 0.82 10.50
N ALA A 59 -7.16 -0.20 11.19
CA ALA A 59 -7.42 -1.58 10.83
C ALA A 59 -8.92 -1.90 10.90
N ALA A 60 -9.64 -1.39 11.90
CA ALA A 60 -11.09 -1.55 11.99
C ALA A 60 -11.82 -0.89 10.79
N VAL A 61 -11.46 0.35 10.44
CA VAL A 61 -12.06 1.08 9.31
C VAL A 61 -11.72 0.43 7.96
N PHE A 62 -10.46 0.05 7.75
CA PHE A 62 -10.05 -0.67 6.53
C PHE A 62 -10.87 -1.95 6.36
N ASN A 63 -10.92 -2.75 7.42
CA ASN A 63 -11.59 -4.03 7.40
C ASN A 63 -13.12 -3.90 7.34
N SER A 64 -13.75 -2.81 7.77
CA SER A 64 -15.19 -2.63 7.63
C SER A 64 -15.63 -2.39 6.18
N HIS A 65 -14.74 -1.84 5.35
CA HIS A 65 -15.03 -1.51 3.95
C HIS A 65 -14.47 -2.52 2.94
N PHE A 66 -13.72 -3.53 3.40
CA PHE A 66 -13.10 -4.52 2.52
C PHE A 66 -13.77 -5.89 2.62
N PHE A 67 -14.24 -6.39 1.47
CA PHE A 67 -14.92 -7.68 1.32
C PHE A 67 -13.95 -8.87 1.13
N GLY A 68 -12.64 -8.62 1.06
CA GLY A 68 -11.61 -9.66 0.98
C GLY A 68 -11.08 -10.11 2.34
N PHE A 69 -9.85 -10.63 2.34
CA PHE A 69 -9.18 -11.09 3.55
C PHE A 69 -8.95 -9.92 4.52
N LYS A 70 -9.28 -10.14 5.79
CA LYS A 70 -9.00 -9.16 6.83
C LYS A 70 -7.50 -8.98 6.99
N ARG A 71 -7.05 -7.74 7.03
CA ARG A 71 -5.63 -7.38 7.21
C ARG A 71 -5.37 -7.09 8.69
N SER A 72 -4.24 -7.58 9.19
CA SER A 72 -3.76 -7.24 10.52
C SER A 72 -3.13 -5.85 10.53
N GLU A 73 -3.09 -5.21 11.69
CA GLU A 73 -2.46 -3.90 11.86
C GLU A 73 -1.02 -3.87 11.33
N LYS A 74 -0.23 -4.90 11.65
CA LYS A 74 1.17 -5.01 11.19
C LYS A 74 1.28 -5.02 9.67
N VAL A 75 0.41 -5.75 8.98
CA VAL A 75 0.42 -5.83 7.51
C VAL A 75 0.04 -4.48 6.91
N LEU A 76 -0.95 -3.79 7.47
CA LEU A 76 -1.36 -2.46 7.03
C LEU A 76 -0.26 -1.41 7.29
N GLN A 77 0.44 -1.49 8.42
CA GLN A 77 1.58 -0.64 8.76
C GLN A 77 2.70 -0.76 7.72
N THR A 78 3.17 -2.00 7.48
CA THR A 78 4.21 -2.25 6.49
C THR A 78 3.81 -1.78 5.10
N ARG A 79 2.55 -2.03 4.69
CA ARG A 79 2.09 -1.56 3.38
C ARG A 79 2.01 -0.05 3.29
N TRP A 80 1.55 0.61 4.35
CA TRP A 80 1.48 2.08 4.39
C TRP A 80 2.86 2.73 4.26
N GLU A 81 3.88 2.17 4.93
CA GLU A 81 5.25 2.64 4.81
C GLU A 81 5.75 2.59 3.37
N GLN A 82 5.51 1.48 2.67
CA GLN A 82 5.85 1.35 1.25
C GLN A 82 5.13 2.39 0.39
N VAL A 83 3.81 2.53 0.54
CA VAL A 83 3.02 3.52 -0.22
C VAL A 83 3.54 4.95 0.02
N ARG A 84 3.90 5.27 1.26
CA ARG A 84 4.46 6.57 1.63
C ARG A 84 5.82 6.80 0.96
N GLU A 85 6.71 5.82 1.00
CA GLU A 85 8.04 5.89 0.39
C GLU A 85 7.96 6.06 -1.13
N ASP A 86 7.11 5.29 -1.79
CA ASP A 86 6.87 5.38 -3.24
C ASP A 86 6.35 6.79 -3.60
N THR A 87 5.41 7.32 -2.82
CA THR A 87 4.83 8.66 -3.00
C THR A 87 5.87 9.77 -2.80
N LEU A 88 6.73 9.65 -1.79
CA LEU A 88 7.80 10.62 -1.52
C LEU A 88 8.86 10.59 -2.63
N THR A 89 9.22 9.40 -3.10
CA THR A 89 10.16 9.19 -4.21
C THR A 89 9.63 9.80 -5.50
N PHE A 90 8.38 9.50 -5.86
CA PHE A 90 7.72 10.14 -7.01
C PHE A 90 7.72 11.66 -6.88
N SER A 91 7.36 12.19 -5.70
CA SER A 91 7.33 13.63 -5.45
C SER A 91 8.70 14.28 -5.54
N ALA A 92 9.78 13.56 -5.23
CA ALA A 92 11.15 14.04 -5.40
C ALA A 92 11.51 14.16 -6.88
N TYR A 93 11.29 13.11 -7.66
CA TYR A 93 11.55 13.13 -9.10
C TYR A 93 10.71 14.17 -9.84
N TYR A 94 9.44 14.34 -9.46
CA TYR A 94 8.58 15.37 -10.04
C TYR A 94 9.13 16.78 -9.78
N ARG A 95 9.62 17.05 -8.56
CA ARG A 95 10.23 18.35 -8.22
C ARG A 95 11.52 18.59 -9.00
N GLU A 96 12.36 17.58 -9.15
CA GLU A 96 13.58 17.63 -9.95
C GLU A 96 13.28 17.94 -11.42
N ALA A 97 12.37 17.18 -12.03
CA ALA A 97 11.94 17.40 -13.42
C ALA A 97 11.37 18.81 -13.64
N LYS A 98 10.59 19.32 -12.67
CA LYS A 98 10.05 20.68 -12.71
C LYS A 98 11.14 21.75 -12.62
N ALA A 99 12.16 21.55 -11.78
CA ALA A 99 13.28 22.48 -11.65
C ALA A 99 14.14 22.49 -12.92
N SER A 100 14.46 21.33 -13.48
CA SER A 100 15.23 21.22 -14.73
C SER A 100 14.50 21.86 -15.91
N GLY A 101 13.18 21.62 -16.05
CA GLY A 101 12.37 22.26 -17.09
C GLY A 101 12.14 23.77 -16.88
N GLN A 102 12.41 24.30 -15.68
CA GLN A 102 12.44 25.75 -15.43
C GLN A 102 13.79 26.36 -15.80
N SER A 103 14.90 25.66 -15.59
CA SER A 103 16.24 26.10 -16.03
C SER A 103 16.35 26.24 -17.54
N ASP A 104 15.68 25.37 -18.32
CA ASP A 104 15.63 25.49 -19.79
C ASP A 104 14.72 26.62 -20.29
N ARG A 105 13.93 27.23 -19.39
CA ARG A 105 12.97 28.31 -19.68
C ARG A 105 13.36 29.66 -19.08
N THR A 106 14.44 29.73 -18.29
CA THR A 106 14.97 31.03 -17.83
C THR A 106 15.65 31.74 -19.00
N GLU A 107 15.60 33.07 -18.98
CA GLU A 107 16.18 33.95 -20.01
C GLU A 107 17.64 33.59 -20.33
N ALA A 108 18.43 33.19 -19.31
CA ALA A 108 19.80 32.70 -19.49
C ALA A 108 19.90 31.41 -20.33
N GLY A 109 19.03 30.42 -20.10
CA GLY A 109 19.01 29.18 -20.90
C GLY A 109 18.50 29.37 -22.33
N LEU A 110 17.63 30.37 -22.55
CA LEU A 110 17.19 30.78 -23.87
C LEU A 110 18.27 31.55 -24.65
N ILE A 111 19.08 32.37 -23.95
CA ILE A 111 20.20 33.12 -24.54
C ILE A 111 21.33 32.16 -24.94
N ASP A 112 21.73 31.22 -24.09
CA ASP A 112 22.79 30.25 -24.42
C ASP A 112 22.41 29.37 -25.62
N LYS A 113 21.14 28.95 -25.72
CA LYS A 113 20.65 28.15 -26.84
C LYS A 113 20.46 28.94 -28.14
N ALA A 114 20.37 30.26 -28.07
CA ALA A 114 20.27 31.13 -29.24
C ALA A 114 21.65 31.53 -29.81
N MET A 115 22.74 31.21 -29.10
CA MET A 115 24.12 31.51 -29.51
C MET A 115 24.89 30.30 -30.06
N GLU A 116 24.27 29.11 -30.12
CA GLU A 116 24.70 27.98 -30.97
C GLU A 116 24.14 28.12 -32.40
#